data_AF-A0A917V3Y7-F1
#
_entry.id   AF-A0A917V3Y7-F1
#
_cell.length_a   1.000
_cell.length_b   1.000
_cell.length_c   1.000
_cell.angle_alpha   90.00
_cell.angle_beta   90.00
_cell.angle_gamma   90.00
#
_symmetry.space_group_name_H-M   'P 1'
#
loop_
_entity.id
_entity.type
_entity.pdbx_description
1 polymer ?
#
loop_
_entity_poly.entity_id
_entity_poly.type
_entity_poly.pdbx_seq_one_letter_code
_entity_poly.pdbx_strand_id
1 'polypeptide(L)'
;MGLRSGRILPYVAAVVAAVAAVLFVVAPGPLASTTTAHFDTEADLRVALGSAFVKYWDSGRGELSPDLAAITDYWLRYHCVKAVLASALFAALIVVGVRVWSSVLSPAGLAAKVVRSVAGVAVALLGLVALVLAMVNVQGAIAPLASLLPMLVTDTTDPELAVTLDQVKSLADSPGWHGVPAIDRMVDDFTRYHVAMAALAAAVTLAALTTAVVLWRRARRAEGRETRWALGSFAAALGVVALSMAVVAVANTSTATDPAPALLTAFHGQW
;
A
#
# COMPACT_ATOMS: atom_id res chain seq x y z
N MET A 1 -25.51 -9.32 31.38
CA MET A 1 -25.66 -9.32 29.90
C MET A 1 -24.33 -9.20 29.13
N GLY A 2 -23.14 -9.17 29.77
CA GLY A 2 -21.85 -8.91 29.10
C GLY A 2 -21.00 -10.12 28.65
N LEU A 3 -21.41 -11.37 28.96
CA LEU A 3 -20.60 -12.57 28.68
C LEU A 3 -20.77 -13.16 27.25
N ARG A 4 -21.75 -12.68 26.47
CA ARG A 4 -22.00 -13.17 25.10
C ARG A 4 -21.22 -12.43 24.02
N SER A 5 -20.91 -11.13 24.19
CA SER A 5 -20.20 -10.33 23.17
C SER A 5 -18.78 -10.83 22.89
N GLY A 6 -18.06 -11.34 23.90
CA GLY A 6 -16.67 -11.79 23.73
C GLY A 6 -16.50 -13.04 22.86
N ARG A 7 -17.55 -13.86 22.69
CA ARG A 7 -17.52 -15.04 21.83
C ARG A 7 -17.87 -14.74 20.37
N ILE A 8 -18.69 -13.73 20.10
CA ILE A 8 -19.20 -13.40 18.77
C ILE A 8 -18.19 -12.58 17.96
N LEU A 9 -17.44 -11.70 18.62
CA LEU A 9 -16.49 -10.79 17.99
C LEU A 9 -15.50 -11.44 16.99
N PRO A 10 -14.83 -12.57 17.28
CA PRO A 10 -13.90 -13.17 16.31
C PRO A 10 -14.60 -13.76 15.07
N TYR A 11 -15.85 -14.24 15.21
CA TYR A 11 -16.63 -14.71 14.07
C TYR A 11 -17.07 -13.54 13.19
N VAL A 12 -17.53 -12.44 13.81
CA VAL A 12 -17.83 -11.20 13.09
C VAL A 12 -16.59 -10.67 12.38
N ALA A 13 -15.44 -10.64 13.06
CA ALA A 13 -14.18 -10.22 12.44
C ALA A 13 -13.78 -11.11 11.26
N ALA A 14 -13.95 -12.44 11.36
CA ALA A 14 -13.68 -13.34 10.23
C ALA A 14 -14.61 -13.07 9.04
N VAL A 15 -15.90 -12.82 9.28
CA VAL A 15 -16.85 -12.43 8.23
C VAL A 15 -16.47 -11.09 7.60
N VAL A 16 -16.15 -10.10 8.43
CA VAL A 16 -15.69 -8.78 7.94
C VAL A 16 -14.42 -8.92 7.09
N ALA A 17 -13.46 -9.74 7.52
CA ALA A 17 -12.24 -9.99 6.74
C ALA A 17 -12.57 -10.61 5.37
N ALA A 18 -13.43 -11.63 5.33
CA ALA A 18 -13.84 -12.26 4.07
C ALA A 18 -14.58 -11.28 3.15
N VAL A 19 -15.53 -10.51 3.68
CA VAL A 19 -16.29 -9.50 2.92
C VAL A 19 -15.37 -8.40 2.42
N ALA A 20 -14.50 -7.85 3.27
CA ALA A 20 -13.55 -6.80 2.89
C ALA A 20 -12.58 -7.29 1.80
N ALA A 21 -12.11 -8.54 1.87
CA ALA A 21 -11.24 -9.11 0.84
C ALA A 21 -11.94 -9.23 -0.52
N VAL A 22 -13.21 -9.67 -0.55
CA VAL A 22 -14.00 -9.72 -1.79
C VAL A 22 -14.24 -8.31 -2.33
N LEU A 23 -14.72 -7.40 -1.47
CA LEU A 23 -14.99 -6.02 -1.86
C LEU A 23 -13.74 -5.28 -2.33
N PHE A 24 -12.56 -5.57 -1.77
CA PHE A 24 -11.29 -4.97 -2.20
C PHE A 24 -11.01 -5.18 -3.69
N VAL A 25 -11.51 -6.28 -4.26
CA VAL A 25 -11.36 -6.61 -5.67
C VAL A 25 -12.47 -5.96 -6.50
N VAL A 26 -13.74 -6.10 -6.08
CA VAL A 26 -14.88 -5.79 -6.96
C VAL A 26 -15.46 -4.38 -6.80
N ALA A 27 -15.29 -3.74 -5.63
CA ALA A 27 -15.91 -2.45 -5.33
C ALA A 27 -15.19 -1.21 -5.88
N PRO A 28 -13.85 -1.15 -5.99
CA PRO A 28 -13.14 0.09 -6.33
C PRO A 28 -13.57 0.72 -7.66
N GLY A 29 -13.65 -0.05 -8.75
CA GLY A 29 -14.00 0.49 -10.07
C GLY A 29 -15.40 1.11 -10.12
N PRO A 30 -16.46 0.37 -9.73
CA PRO A 30 -17.82 0.91 -9.67
C PRO A 30 -17.95 2.14 -8.76
N LEU A 31 -17.27 2.15 -7.60
CA LEU A 31 -17.34 3.27 -6.66
C LEU A 31 -16.49 4.48 -7.04
N ALA A 32 -15.45 4.28 -7.85
CA ALA A 32 -14.60 5.35 -8.38
C ALA A 32 -15.21 6.03 -9.62
N SER A 33 -16.09 5.32 -10.34
CA SER A 33 -16.69 5.78 -11.59
C SER A 33 -17.52 7.06 -11.43
N THR A 34 -17.48 7.91 -12.45
CA THR A 34 -18.26 9.14 -12.58
C THR A 34 -18.87 9.24 -13.98
N THR A 35 -19.68 10.26 -14.23
CA THR A 35 -20.24 10.52 -15.57
C THR A 35 -19.18 10.80 -16.63
N THR A 36 -18.00 11.30 -16.23
CA THR A 36 -16.91 11.70 -17.13
C THR A 36 -15.70 10.79 -17.09
N ALA A 37 -15.64 9.85 -16.14
CA ALA A 37 -14.55 8.88 -16.01
C ALA A 37 -15.11 7.54 -15.52
N HIS A 38 -15.22 6.60 -16.45
CA HIS A 38 -15.69 5.24 -16.22
C HIS A 38 -14.92 4.29 -17.13
N PHE A 39 -14.43 3.19 -16.57
CA PHE A 39 -13.59 2.21 -17.27
C PHE A 39 -14.09 0.81 -16.93
N ASP A 40 -14.48 0.04 -17.94
CA ASP A 40 -14.94 -1.34 -17.78
C ASP A 40 -13.78 -2.28 -17.43
N THR A 41 -12.60 -2.01 -18.01
CA THR A 41 -11.39 -2.80 -17.80
C THR A 41 -10.16 -1.92 -17.51
N GLU A 42 -9.11 -2.54 -16.99
CA GLU A 42 -7.80 -1.87 -16.84
C GLU A 42 -7.20 -1.47 -18.19
N ALA A 43 -7.50 -2.22 -19.26
CA ALA A 43 -7.03 -1.91 -20.61
C ALA A 43 -7.64 -0.59 -21.12
N ASP A 44 -8.93 -0.37 -20.87
CA ASP A 44 -9.62 0.87 -21.25
C ASP A 44 -9.02 2.09 -20.54
N LEU A 45 -8.73 1.95 -19.24
CA LEU A 45 -8.06 2.97 -18.46
C LEU A 45 -6.66 3.27 -19.01
N ARG A 46 -5.87 2.23 -19.34
CA ARG A 46 -4.51 2.40 -19.88
C ARG A 46 -4.51 3.16 -21.20
N VAL A 47 -5.43 2.83 -22.11
CA VAL A 47 -5.58 3.53 -23.40
C VAL A 47 -5.97 4.99 -23.19
N ALA A 48 -6.97 5.25 -22.33
CA ALA A 48 -7.40 6.61 -22.03
C ALA A 48 -6.28 7.45 -21.37
N LEU A 49 -5.54 6.83 -20.44
CA LEU A 49 -4.40 7.44 -19.76
C LEU A 49 -3.29 7.82 -20.74
N GLY A 50 -2.93 6.92 -21.67
CA GLY A 50 -1.93 7.18 -22.71
C GLY A 50 -2.29 8.41 -23.55
N SER A 51 -3.50 8.43 -24.11
CA SER A 51 -3.97 9.57 -24.92
C SER A 51 -4.03 10.87 -24.11
N ALA A 52 -4.54 10.83 -22.88
CA ALA A 52 -4.61 12.00 -22.02
C ALA A 52 -3.23 12.55 -21.62
N PHE A 53 -2.25 11.66 -21.44
CA PHE A 53 -0.87 12.01 -21.12
C PHE A 53 -0.16 12.69 -22.30
N VAL A 54 -0.33 12.18 -23.53
CA VAL A 54 0.19 12.84 -24.74
C VAL A 54 -0.33 14.28 -24.84
N LYS A 55 -1.65 14.47 -24.72
CA LYS A 55 -2.25 15.82 -24.74
C LYS A 55 -1.73 16.73 -23.62
N TYR A 56 -1.49 16.17 -22.44
CA TYR A 56 -0.93 16.91 -21.31
C TYR A 56 0.49 17.39 -21.63
N TRP A 57 1.33 16.49 -22.14
CA TRP A 57 2.70 16.80 -22.54
C TRP A 57 2.75 17.87 -23.63
N ASP A 58 1.98 17.69 -24.71
CA ASP A 58 1.93 18.63 -25.84
C ASP A 58 1.46 20.03 -25.44
N SER A 59 0.66 20.13 -24.37
CA SER A 59 0.21 21.43 -23.87
C SER A 59 1.34 22.27 -23.27
N GLY A 60 2.42 21.62 -22.80
CA GLY A 60 3.54 22.25 -22.09
C GLY A 60 3.17 22.92 -20.76
N ARG A 61 1.91 22.77 -20.30
CA ARG A 61 1.40 23.39 -19.07
C ARG A 61 1.61 22.48 -17.87
N GLY A 62 1.75 23.08 -16.68
CA GLY A 62 1.80 22.34 -15.41
C GLY A 62 0.42 21.95 -14.88
N GLU A 63 -0.65 22.52 -15.46
CA GLU A 63 -2.02 22.14 -15.17
C GLU A 63 -2.39 20.88 -15.95
N LEU A 64 -3.03 19.92 -15.27
CA LEU A 64 -3.51 18.71 -15.92
C LEU A 64 -4.56 19.05 -16.98
N SER A 65 -4.48 18.39 -18.14
CA SER A 65 -5.55 18.45 -19.12
C SER A 65 -6.86 17.94 -18.50
N PRO A 66 -8.04 18.40 -18.96
CA PRO A 66 -9.31 17.93 -18.39
C PRO A 66 -9.45 16.41 -18.37
N ASP A 67 -8.99 15.73 -19.42
CA ASP A 67 -9.00 14.27 -19.52
C ASP A 67 -8.09 13.62 -18.47
N LEU A 68 -6.85 14.13 -18.31
CA LEU A 68 -5.89 13.58 -17.34
C LEU A 68 -6.32 13.87 -15.90
N ALA A 69 -6.93 15.03 -15.63
CA ALA A 69 -7.51 15.37 -14.34
C ALA A 69 -8.65 14.41 -13.97
N ALA A 70 -9.57 14.11 -14.89
CA ALA A 70 -10.67 13.18 -14.66
C ALA A 70 -10.17 11.76 -14.37
N ILE A 71 -9.13 11.30 -15.08
CA ILE A 71 -8.48 10.00 -14.85
C ILE A 71 -7.80 9.97 -13.47
N THR A 72 -7.08 11.04 -13.13
CA THR A 72 -6.39 11.19 -11.84
C THR A 72 -7.39 11.18 -10.67
N ASP A 73 -8.53 11.85 -10.81
CA ASP A 73 -9.61 11.85 -9.82
C ASP A 73 -10.29 10.48 -9.66
N TYR A 74 -10.53 9.78 -10.77
CA TYR A 74 -10.99 8.38 -10.74
C TYR A 74 -10.00 7.50 -9.97
N TRP A 75 -8.70 7.62 -10.27
CA TRP A 75 -7.65 6.82 -9.68
C TRP A 75 -7.47 7.08 -8.18
N LEU A 76 -7.58 8.34 -7.76
CA LEU A 76 -7.62 8.72 -6.35
C LEU A 76 -8.75 8.01 -5.62
N ARG A 77 -9.99 8.08 -6.14
CA ARG A 77 -11.16 7.45 -5.52
C ARG A 77 -11.01 5.93 -5.46
N TYR A 78 -10.50 5.34 -6.52
CA TYR A 78 -10.20 3.91 -6.61
C TYR A 78 -9.26 3.47 -5.49
N HIS A 79 -8.16 4.20 -5.28
CA HIS A 79 -7.22 3.93 -4.20
C HIS A 79 -7.78 4.23 -2.80
N CYS A 80 -8.58 5.29 -2.63
CA CYS A 80 -9.28 5.58 -1.37
C CYS A 80 -10.17 4.40 -0.93
N VAL A 81 -10.97 3.84 -1.85
CA VAL A 81 -11.83 2.68 -1.57
C VAL A 81 -10.98 1.48 -1.13
N LYS A 82 -9.91 1.18 -1.88
CA LYS A 82 -8.98 0.10 -1.53
C LYS A 82 -8.31 0.31 -0.18
N ALA A 83 -7.89 1.52 0.15
CA ALA A 83 -7.24 1.85 1.42
C ALA A 83 -8.17 1.61 2.62
N VAL A 84 -9.44 2.01 2.51
CA VAL A 84 -10.46 1.78 3.54
C VAL A 84 -10.70 0.28 3.73
N LEU A 85 -10.90 -0.46 2.63
CA LEU A 85 -11.16 -1.90 2.68
C LEU A 85 -9.96 -2.70 3.22
N ALA A 86 -8.74 -2.36 2.80
CA ALA A 86 -7.51 -2.99 3.29
C ALA A 86 -7.29 -2.71 4.79
N SER A 87 -7.61 -1.50 5.25
CA SER A 87 -7.52 -1.13 6.66
C SER A 87 -8.56 -1.86 7.53
N ALA A 88 -9.79 -2.01 7.03
CA ALA A 88 -10.83 -2.82 7.68
C ALA A 88 -10.43 -4.30 7.75
N LEU A 89 -9.88 -4.84 6.65
CA LEU A 89 -9.33 -6.19 6.60
C LEU A 89 -8.19 -6.39 7.62
N PHE A 90 -7.23 -5.45 7.67
CA PHE A 90 -6.12 -5.50 8.61
C PHE A 90 -6.60 -5.49 10.07
N ALA A 91 -7.52 -4.59 10.42
CA ALA A 91 -8.11 -4.53 11.74
C ALA A 91 -8.84 -5.83 12.13
N ALA A 92 -9.62 -6.40 11.20
CA ALA A 92 -10.30 -7.67 11.41
C ALA A 92 -9.31 -8.83 11.63
N LEU A 93 -8.23 -8.88 10.85
CA LEU A 93 -7.18 -9.90 10.98
C LEU A 93 -6.40 -9.78 12.30
N ILE A 94 -6.22 -8.58 12.85
CA ILE A 94 -5.65 -8.41 14.20
C ILE A 94 -6.56 -9.10 15.24
N VAL A 95 -7.87 -8.87 15.18
CA VAL A 95 -8.84 -9.47 16.12
C VAL A 95 -8.84 -10.99 16.02
N VAL A 96 -8.91 -11.53 14.79
CA VAL A 96 -8.84 -12.97 14.53
C VAL A 96 -7.49 -13.53 15.00
N GLY A 97 -6.38 -12.86 14.69
CA GLY A 97 -5.02 -13.27 15.05
C GLY A 97 -4.82 -13.37 16.54
N VAL A 98 -5.22 -12.34 17.31
CA VAL A 98 -5.18 -12.37 18.78
C VAL A 98 -5.96 -13.57 19.31
N ARG A 99 -7.12 -13.87 18.74
CA ARG A 99 -7.95 -14.99 19.19
C ARG A 99 -7.35 -16.35 18.85
N VAL A 100 -6.80 -16.51 17.65
CA VAL A 100 -6.12 -17.74 17.22
C VAL A 100 -4.89 -17.97 18.09
N TRP A 101 -4.06 -16.96 18.30
CA TRP A 101 -2.85 -17.07 19.12
C TRP A 101 -3.13 -17.33 20.60
N SER A 102 -4.19 -16.74 21.16
CA SER A 102 -4.64 -17.09 22.52
C SER A 102 -5.03 -18.57 22.65
N SER A 103 -5.54 -19.18 21.57
CA SER A 103 -5.92 -20.60 21.55
C SER A 103 -4.73 -21.55 21.44
N VAL A 104 -3.60 -21.09 20.89
CA VAL A 104 -2.34 -21.86 20.83
C VAL A 104 -1.77 -22.07 22.23
N LEU A 105 -1.90 -21.05 23.09
CA LEU A 105 -1.44 -21.09 24.49
C LEU A 105 -2.39 -21.89 25.42
N SER A 106 -3.55 -22.30 24.93
CA SER A 106 -4.51 -23.08 25.72
C SER A 106 -4.13 -24.56 25.78
N PRO A 107 -4.43 -25.29 26.88
CA PRO A 107 -4.22 -26.73 26.95
C PRO A 107 -4.87 -27.47 25.78
N ALA A 108 -4.09 -28.26 25.04
CA ALA A 108 -4.54 -29.04 23.90
C ALA A 108 -3.51 -30.13 23.54
N GLY A 109 -3.96 -31.19 22.85
CA GLY A 109 -3.08 -32.20 22.27
C GLY A 109 -2.20 -31.63 21.15
N LEU A 110 -1.11 -32.34 20.84
CA LEU A 110 -0.08 -31.90 19.87
C LEU A 110 -0.68 -31.51 18.51
N ALA A 111 -1.54 -32.37 17.93
CA ALA A 111 -2.17 -32.11 16.64
C ALA A 111 -2.98 -30.80 16.62
N ALA A 112 -3.76 -30.54 17.67
CA ALA A 112 -4.53 -29.31 17.80
C ALA A 112 -3.63 -28.08 17.99
N LYS A 113 -2.51 -28.20 18.72
CA LYS A 113 -1.52 -27.12 18.84
C LYS A 113 -0.89 -26.78 17.49
N VAL A 114 -0.50 -27.79 16.70
CA VAL A 114 0.08 -27.59 15.36
C VAL A 114 -0.89 -26.86 14.44
N VAL A 115 -2.14 -27.33 14.34
CA VAL A 115 -3.17 -26.70 13.50
C VAL A 115 -3.39 -25.24 13.88
N ARG A 116 -3.49 -24.93 15.19
CA ARG A 116 -3.68 -23.56 15.66
C ARG A 116 -2.47 -22.68 15.39
N SER A 117 -1.25 -23.19 15.51
CA SER A 117 -0.03 -22.45 15.19
C SER A 117 0.06 -22.12 13.70
N VAL A 118 -0.24 -23.09 12.82
CA VAL A 118 -0.28 -22.87 11.36
C VAL A 118 -1.32 -21.81 11.01
N ALA A 119 -2.52 -21.90 11.58
CA ALA A 119 -3.56 -20.89 11.40
C ALA A 119 -3.11 -19.51 11.91
N GLY A 120 -2.41 -19.44 13.04
CA GLY A 120 -1.89 -18.20 13.60
C GLY A 120 -0.86 -17.54 12.69
N VAL A 121 0.06 -18.33 12.12
CA VAL A 121 1.06 -17.85 11.14
C VAL A 121 0.36 -17.36 9.88
N ALA A 122 -0.59 -18.12 9.33
CA ALA A 122 -1.34 -17.73 8.14
C ALA A 122 -2.08 -16.40 8.34
N VAL A 123 -2.78 -16.23 9.47
CA VAL A 123 -3.48 -14.97 9.80
C VAL A 123 -2.49 -13.80 9.97
N ALA A 124 -1.32 -14.04 10.55
CA ALA A 124 -0.29 -13.00 10.68
C ALA A 124 0.25 -12.56 9.32
N LEU A 125 0.52 -13.51 8.41
CA LEU A 125 0.97 -13.22 7.04
C LEU A 125 -0.10 -12.46 6.25
N LEU A 126 -1.36 -12.88 6.33
CA LEU A 126 -2.48 -12.14 5.73
C LEU A 126 -2.60 -10.73 6.31
N GLY A 127 -2.35 -10.57 7.62
CA GLY A 127 -2.32 -9.26 8.27
C GLY A 127 -1.22 -8.36 7.72
N LEU A 128 -0.01 -8.89 7.51
CA LEU A 128 1.09 -8.15 6.88
C LEU A 128 0.75 -7.75 5.44
N VAL A 129 0.15 -8.65 4.66
CA VAL A 129 -0.32 -8.35 3.29
C VAL A 129 -1.37 -7.23 3.34
N ALA A 130 -2.37 -7.33 4.20
CA ALA A 130 -3.40 -6.30 4.33
C ALA A 130 -2.83 -4.93 4.76
N LEU A 131 -1.82 -4.91 5.63
CA LEU A 131 -1.11 -3.70 6.02
C LEU A 131 -0.38 -3.06 4.83
N VAL A 132 0.39 -3.86 4.07
CA VAL A 132 1.08 -3.37 2.87
C VAL A 132 0.08 -2.85 1.84
N LEU A 133 -1.01 -3.57 1.61
CA LEU A 133 -2.09 -3.12 0.73
C LEU A 133 -2.69 -1.79 1.20
N ALA A 134 -2.92 -1.61 2.50
CA ALA A 134 -3.39 -0.32 3.02
C ALA A 134 -2.38 0.79 2.74
N MET A 135 -1.09 0.55 2.99
CA MET A 135 -0.03 1.55 2.76
C MET A 135 0.07 1.98 1.31
N VAL A 136 0.17 1.04 0.36
CA VAL A 136 0.32 1.37 -1.07
C VAL A 136 -0.92 2.06 -1.63
N ASN A 137 -2.11 1.75 -1.10
CA ASN A 137 -3.34 2.42 -1.54
C ASN A 137 -3.52 3.80 -0.93
N VAL A 138 -3.07 4.05 0.31
CA VAL A 138 -3.01 5.42 0.85
C VAL A 138 -2.00 6.25 0.05
N GLN A 139 -0.85 5.67 -0.27
CA GLN A 139 0.17 6.31 -1.10
C GLN A 139 -0.37 6.68 -2.50
N GLY A 140 -1.00 5.74 -3.19
CA GLY A 140 -1.61 5.98 -4.50
C GLY A 140 -2.73 7.02 -4.48
N ALA A 141 -3.50 7.11 -3.39
CA ALA A 141 -4.52 8.15 -3.23
C ALA A 141 -3.94 9.56 -3.01
N ILE A 142 -2.78 9.67 -2.35
CA ILE A 142 -2.12 10.97 -2.08
C ILE A 142 -1.45 11.54 -3.33
N ALA A 143 -0.86 10.68 -4.16
CA ALA A 143 -0.15 11.06 -5.37
C ALA A 143 -0.63 10.22 -6.57
N PRO A 144 -1.87 10.49 -7.04
CA PRO A 144 -2.52 9.68 -8.06
C PRO A 144 -1.79 9.70 -9.41
N LEU A 145 -1.22 10.84 -9.82
CA LEU A 145 -0.50 10.93 -11.10
C LEU A 145 0.77 10.07 -11.07
N ALA A 146 1.57 10.16 -9.99
CA ALA A 146 2.75 9.33 -9.82
C ALA A 146 2.40 7.83 -9.77
N SER A 147 1.29 7.47 -9.12
CA SER A 147 0.85 6.07 -9.05
C SER A 147 0.27 5.51 -10.36
N LEU A 148 -0.05 6.37 -11.33
CA LEU A 148 -0.48 6.00 -12.68
C LEU A 148 0.70 5.76 -13.63
N LEU A 149 1.87 6.34 -13.34
CA LEU A 149 3.06 6.20 -14.19
C LEU A 149 3.46 4.75 -14.48
N PRO A 150 3.39 3.76 -13.55
CA PRO A 150 3.67 2.37 -13.88
C PRO A 150 2.80 1.85 -15.03
N MET A 151 1.54 2.29 -15.09
CA MET A 151 0.60 1.93 -16.16
C MET A 151 0.96 2.58 -17.51
N LEU A 152 1.65 3.71 -17.50
CA LEU A 152 2.13 4.38 -18.72
C LEU A 152 3.41 3.74 -19.27
N VAL A 153 4.34 3.36 -18.39
CA VAL A 153 5.70 2.98 -18.79
C VAL A 153 5.88 1.48 -19.00
N THR A 154 5.02 0.64 -18.39
CA THR A 154 5.08 -0.82 -18.54
C THR A 154 4.32 -1.28 -19.77
N ASP A 155 5.00 -2.02 -20.65
CA ASP A 155 4.45 -2.71 -21.83
C ASP A 155 3.66 -1.79 -22.78
N THR A 156 4.14 -0.56 -23.02
CA THR A 156 3.51 0.37 -23.97
C THR A 156 3.56 -0.17 -25.40
N THR A 157 2.39 -0.25 -26.04
CA THR A 157 2.24 -0.65 -27.46
C THR A 157 1.77 0.50 -28.34
N ASP A 158 1.44 1.66 -27.75
CA ASP A 158 1.01 2.86 -28.44
C ASP A 158 2.22 3.65 -28.96
N PRO A 159 2.38 3.79 -30.30
CA PRO A 159 3.53 4.49 -30.88
C PRO A 159 3.62 5.98 -30.49
N GLU A 160 2.49 6.67 -30.33
CA GLU A 160 2.47 8.10 -30.00
C GLU A 160 2.88 8.33 -28.55
N LEU A 161 2.37 7.48 -27.65
CA LEU A 161 2.80 7.46 -26.26
C LEU A 161 4.29 7.11 -26.14
N ALA A 162 4.78 6.14 -26.92
CA ALA A 162 6.19 5.76 -26.89
C ALA A 162 7.10 6.94 -27.28
N VAL A 163 6.77 7.67 -28.34
CA VAL A 163 7.49 8.89 -28.74
C VAL A 163 7.46 9.94 -27.62
N THR A 164 6.30 10.14 -27.01
CA THR A 164 6.14 11.09 -25.90
C THR A 164 7.00 10.71 -24.69
N LEU A 165 7.00 9.44 -24.30
CA LEU A 165 7.83 8.95 -23.19
C LEU A 165 9.33 9.10 -23.50
N ASP A 166 9.76 8.90 -24.74
CA ASP A 166 11.14 9.10 -25.13
C ASP A 166 11.55 10.58 -25.10
N GLN A 167 10.65 11.49 -25.47
CA GLN A 167 10.86 12.94 -25.29
C GLN A 167 11.03 13.29 -23.80
N VAL A 168 10.15 12.78 -22.93
CA VAL A 168 10.23 13.00 -21.48
C VAL A 168 11.58 12.52 -20.92
N LYS A 169 12.02 11.31 -21.27
CA LYS A 169 13.33 10.77 -20.85
C LYS A 169 14.47 11.66 -21.34
N SER A 170 14.48 12.01 -22.63
CA SER A 170 15.53 12.85 -23.21
C SER A 170 15.64 14.24 -22.57
N LEU A 171 14.50 14.81 -22.17
CA LEU A 171 14.46 16.11 -21.50
C LEU A 171 14.92 16.00 -20.04
N ALA A 172 14.50 14.94 -19.34
CA ALA A 172 14.93 14.64 -17.97
C ALA A 172 16.44 14.32 -17.85
N ASP A 173 17.05 13.78 -18.90
CA ASP A 173 18.51 13.61 -19.01
C ASP A 173 19.27 14.93 -19.23
N SER A 174 18.57 16.02 -19.57
CA SER A 174 19.17 17.30 -19.91
C SER A 174 19.21 18.28 -18.72
N PRO A 175 20.20 19.19 -18.64
CA PRO A 175 20.22 20.25 -17.62
C PRO A 175 18.99 21.18 -17.65
N GLY A 176 18.23 21.17 -18.75
CA GLY A 176 17.05 22.01 -18.98
C GLY A 176 15.73 21.41 -18.48
N TRP A 177 15.75 20.29 -17.77
CA TRP A 177 14.53 19.66 -17.25
C TRP A 177 13.82 20.50 -16.18
N HIS A 178 14.57 21.37 -15.47
CA HIS A 178 14.04 22.31 -14.49
C HIS A 178 13.30 23.49 -15.15
N GLY A 179 12.10 23.80 -14.67
CA GLY A 179 11.31 24.94 -15.16
C GLY A 179 10.40 24.61 -16.35
N VAL A 180 10.32 23.33 -16.73
CA VAL A 180 9.27 22.83 -17.63
C VAL A 180 8.03 22.53 -16.77
N PRO A 181 6.94 23.30 -16.88
CA PRO A 181 5.82 23.22 -15.93
C PRO A 181 5.20 21.82 -15.83
N ALA A 182 5.14 21.08 -16.95
CA ALA A 182 4.61 19.73 -16.99
C ALA A 182 5.48 18.73 -16.20
N ILE A 183 6.82 18.88 -16.26
CA ILE A 183 7.78 18.07 -15.50
C ILE A 183 7.72 18.45 -14.03
N ASP A 184 7.74 19.74 -13.70
CA ASP A 184 7.70 20.21 -12.32
C ASP A 184 6.47 19.65 -11.57
N ARG A 185 5.32 19.56 -12.26
CA ARG A 185 4.11 18.92 -11.72
C ARG A 185 4.27 17.42 -11.48
N MET A 186 4.93 16.68 -12.38
CA MET A 186 5.22 15.25 -12.18
C MET A 186 6.19 15.04 -11.01
N VAL A 187 7.23 15.87 -10.90
CA VAL A 187 8.20 15.85 -9.81
C VAL A 187 7.54 16.11 -8.46
N ASP A 188 6.65 17.10 -8.37
CA ASP A 188 5.89 17.38 -7.15
C ASP A 188 5.01 16.18 -6.76
N ASP A 189 4.27 15.58 -7.71
CA ASP A 189 3.46 14.38 -7.41
C ASP A 189 4.32 13.21 -6.95
N PHE A 190 5.42 12.95 -7.63
CA PHE A 190 6.36 11.87 -7.33
C PHE A 190 7.03 12.07 -5.97
N THR A 191 7.36 13.30 -5.62
CA THR A 191 7.86 13.66 -4.28
C THR A 191 6.81 13.33 -3.22
N ARG A 192 5.54 13.74 -3.42
CA ARG A 192 4.44 13.43 -2.50
C ARG A 192 4.21 11.93 -2.36
N TYR A 193 4.33 11.17 -3.45
CA TYR A 193 4.23 9.72 -3.47
C TYR A 193 5.24 9.07 -2.52
N HIS A 194 6.51 9.49 -2.58
CA HIS A 194 7.54 8.94 -1.71
C HIS A 194 7.47 9.47 -0.27
N VAL A 195 7.16 10.75 -0.06
CA VAL A 195 6.92 11.30 1.29
C VAL A 195 5.80 10.55 2.01
N ALA A 196 4.69 10.25 1.32
CA ALA A 196 3.57 9.50 1.88
C ALA A 196 4.00 8.12 2.38
N MET A 197 4.74 7.36 1.56
CA MET A 197 5.23 6.04 1.95
C MET A 197 6.29 6.12 3.05
N ALA A 198 7.17 7.11 3.02
CA ALA A 198 8.14 7.33 4.09
C ALA A 198 7.44 7.55 5.45
N ALA A 199 6.40 8.40 5.47
CA ALA A 199 5.62 8.68 6.68
C ALA A 199 4.86 7.43 7.18
N LEU A 200 4.21 6.69 6.28
CA LEU A 200 3.50 5.45 6.62
C LEU A 200 4.45 4.38 7.17
N ALA A 201 5.57 4.15 6.49
CA ALA A 201 6.57 3.17 6.91
C ALA A 201 7.23 3.55 8.25
N ALA A 202 7.48 4.84 8.49
CA ALA A 202 7.95 5.33 9.78
C ALA A 202 6.93 5.09 10.90
N ALA A 203 5.64 5.36 10.65
CA ALA A 203 4.56 5.10 11.62
C ALA A 203 4.45 3.60 11.96
N VAL A 204 4.51 2.72 10.96
CA VAL A 204 4.51 1.26 11.17
C VAL A 204 5.76 0.83 11.94
N THR A 205 6.93 1.37 11.62
CA THR A 205 8.18 1.10 12.33
C THR A 205 8.04 1.41 13.82
N LEU A 206 7.54 2.60 14.16
CA LEU A 206 7.34 3.03 15.55
C LEU A 206 6.33 2.16 16.28
N ALA A 207 5.21 1.82 15.63
CA ALA A 207 4.19 0.94 16.20
C ALA A 207 4.76 -0.46 16.47
N ALA A 208 5.39 -1.08 15.47
CA ALA A 208 5.97 -2.42 15.56
C ALA A 208 7.08 -2.48 16.61
N LEU A 209 7.99 -1.50 16.64
CA LEU A 209 9.07 -1.43 17.63
C LEU A 209 8.52 -1.26 19.06
N THR A 210 7.54 -0.38 19.24
CA THR A 210 6.91 -0.17 20.55
C THR A 210 6.25 -1.46 21.04
N THR A 211 5.46 -2.13 20.18
CA THR A 211 4.85 -3.41 20.52
C THR A 211 5.89 -4.48 20.79
N ALA A 212 6.96 -4.58 20.00
CA ALA A 212 8.06 -5.52 20.21
C ALA A 212 8.70 -5.32 21.60
N VAL A 213 9.01 -4.08 21.98
CA VAL A 213 9.58 -3.75 23.30
C VAL A 213 8.63 -4.12 24.43
N VAL A 214 7.32 -3.85 24.28
CA VAL A 214 6.31 -4.25 25.29
C VAL A 214 6.25 -5.76 25.43
N LEU A 215 6.19 -6.51 24.33
CA LEU A 215 6.14 -7.97 24.34
C LEU A 215 7.42 -8.59 24.91
N TRP A 216 8.59 -8.05 24.54
CA TRP A 216 9.88 -8.46 25.11
C TRP A 216 9.93 -8.25 26.63
N ARG A 217 9.50 -7.08 27.10
CA ARG A 217 9.41 -6.76 28.53
C ARG A 217 8.44 -7.69 29.28
N ARG A 218 7.34 -8.11 28.63
CA ARG A 218 6.40 -9.09 29.20
C ARG A 218 6.99 -10.51 29.20
N ALA A 219 7.70 -10.90 28.14
CA ALA A 219 8.38 -12.19 28.06
C ALA A 219 9.35 -12.39 29.23
N ARG A 220 10.18 -11.37 29.54
CA ARG A 220 11.13 -11.42 30.66
C ARG A 220 10.49 -11.60 32.03
N ARG A 221 9.22 -11.18 32.19
CA ARG A 221 8.46 -11.30 33.46
C ARG A 221 7.56 -12.52 33.51
N ALA A 222 7.39 -13.25 32.40
CA ALA A 222 6.51 -14.41 32.36
C ALA A 222 7.12 -15.57 33.17
N GLU A 223 6.33 -16.19 34.05
CA GLU A 223 6.76 -17.30 34.90
C GLU A 223 6.82 -18.64 34.12
N GLY A 224 6.06 -18.77 33.02
CA GLY A 224 6.03 -19.95 32.15
C GLY A 224 7.00 -19.90 30.96
N ARG A 225 7.76 -20.98 30.74
CA ARG A 225 8.67 -21.14 29.59
C ARG A 225 7.93 -20.95 28.26
N GLU A 226 6.79 -21.61 28.06
CA GLU A 226 6.02 -21.52 26.80
C GLU A 226 5.58 -20.08 26.49
N THR A 227 4.99 -19.38 27.46
CA THR A 227 4.57 -17.98 27.32
C THR A 227 5.74 -17.05 27.05
N ARG A 228 6.88 -17.25 27.72
CA ARG A 228 8.11 -16.49 27.49
C ARG A 228 8.62 -16.64 26.07
N TRP A 229 8.69 -17.88 25.56
CA TRP A 229 9.11 -18.14 24.18
C TRP A 229 8.15 -17.53 23.16
N ALA A 230 6.84 -17.73 23.34
CA ALA A 230 5.85 -17.15 22.42
C ALA A 230 5.94 -15.62 22.33
N LEU A 231 5.95 -14.93 23.48
CA LEU A 231 6.09 -13.46 23.52
C LEU A 231 7.42 -12.99 22.95
N GLY A 232 8.51 -13.71 23.22
CA GLY A 232 9.84 -13.44 22.65
C GLY A 232 9.87 -13.58 21.14
N SER A 233 9.27 -14.63 20.58
CA SER A 233 9.16 -14.85 19.14
C SER A 233 8.34 -13.76 18.45
N PHE A 234 7.23 -13.32 19.04
CA PHE A 234 6.47 -12.17 18.51
C PHE A 234 7.27 -10.87 18.56
N ALA A 235 7.98 -10.62 19.65
CA ALA A 235 8.84 -9.45 19.77
C ALA A 235 9.94 -9.46 18.70
N ALA A 236 10.57 -10.61 18.45
CA ALA A 236 11.57 -10.77 17.40
C ALA A 236 10.97 -10.54 16.01
N ALA A 237 9.82 -11.15 15.70
CA ALA A 237 9.13 -10.97 14.42
C ALA A 237 8.74 -9.51 14.16
N LEU A 238 8.19 -8.81 15.17
CA LEU A 238 7.90 -7.39 15.07
C LEU A 238 9.16 -6.53 14.95
N GLY A 239 10.27 -6.94 15.57
CA GLY A 239 11.58 -6.31 15.38
C GLY A 239 12.06 -6.40 13.93
N VAL A 240 11.87 -7.55 13.28
CA VAL A 240 12.16 -7.72 11.84
C VAL A 240 11.27 -6.82 11.00
N VAL A 241 9.96 -6.80 11.26
CA VAL A 241 9.02 -5.91 10.55
C VAL A 241 9.42 -4.44 10.72
N ALA A 242 9.75 -4.02 11.94
CA ALA A 242 10.19 -2.65 12.22
C ALA A 242 11.47 -2.30 11.45
N LEU A 243 12.46 -3.19 11.42
CA LEU A 243 13.69 -2.97 10.66
C LEU A 243 13.42 -2.87 9.15
N SER A 244 12.62 -3.78 8.59
CA SER A 244 12.25 -3.74 7.18
C SER A 244 11.52 -2.44 6.81
N MET A 245 10.58 -1.99 7.65
CA MET A 245 9.86 -0.74 7.42
C MET A 245 10.73 0.49 7.62
N ALA A 246 11.73 0.45 8.51
CA ALA A 246 12.71 1.52 8.65
C ALA A 246 13.55 1.68 7.36
N VAL A 247 13.95 0.56 6.74
CA VAL A 247 14.65 0.58 5.43
C VAL A 247 13.75 1.21 4.36
N VAL A 248 12.47 0.81 4.28
CA VAL A 248 11.50 1.41 3.35
C VAL A 248 11.36 2.91 3.59
N ALA A 249 11.26 3.35 4.85
CA ALA A 249 11.14 4.76 5.20
C ALA A 249 12.38 5.58 4.77
N VAL A 250 13.57 5.05 5.01
CA VAL A 250 14.84 5.68 4.60
C VAL A 250 14.93 5.76 3.08
N ALA A 251 14.67 4.66 2.36
CA ALA A 251 14.73 4.64 0.90
C ALA A 251 13.77 5.67 0.29
N ASN A 252 12.52 5.72 0.76
CA ASN A 252 11.54 6.70 0.28
C ASN A 252 11.89 8.14 0.67
N THR A 253 12.52 8.36 1.83
CA THR A 253 13.00 9.70 2.21
C THR A 253 14.11 10.15 1.27
N SER A 254 15.07 9.27 0.95
CA SER A 254 16.14 9.56 0.01
C SER A 254 15.60 9.91 -1.38
N THR A 255 14.63 9.14 -1.89
CA THR A 255 13.96 9.45 -3.16
C THR A 255 13.20 10.78 -3.10
N ALA A 256 12.50 11.08 -2.00
CA ALA A 256 11.79 12.35 -1.84
C ALA A 256 12.72 13.57 -1.75
N THR A 257 13.94 13.40 -1.23
CA THR A 257 14.93 14.50 -1.15
C THR A 257 15.61 14.82 -2.47
N ASP A 258 15.69 13.83 -3.38
CA ASP A 258 16.24 13.99 -4.72
C ASP A 258 15.36 13.25 -5.75
N PRO A 259 14.16 13.78 -6.05
CA PRO A 259 13.13 13.07 -6.82
C PRO A 259 13.44 12.99 -8.31
N ALA A 260 14.29 13.88 -8.83
CA ALA A 260 14.60 14.01 -10.25
C ALA A 260 15.19 12.74 -10.87
N PRO A 261 16.30 12.20 -10.34
CA PRO A 261 16.97 11.08 -10.96
C PRO A 261 16.14 9.80 -10.77
N ALA A 262 15.41 9.71 -9.66
CA ALA A 262 14.51 8.60 -9.39
C ALA A 262 13.29 8.60 -10.32
N LEU A 263 12.71 9.77 -10.62
CA LEU A 263 11.61 9.89 -11.59
C LEU A 263 12.06 9.47 -13.00
N LEU A 264 13.26 9.89 -13.42
CA LEU A 264 13.86 9.41 -14.68
C LEU A 264 14.00 7.89 -14.68
N THR A 265 14.53 7.32 -13.59
CA THR A 265 14.68 5.86 -13.43
C THR A 265 13.32 5.14 -13.50
N ALA A 266 12.26 5.75 -12.96
CA ALA A 266 10.87 5.28 -13.07
C ALA A 266 10.36 5.31 -14.52
N PHE A 267 10.71 6.31 -15.32
CA PHE A 267 10.39 6.33 -16.76
C PHE A 267 11.10 5.22 -17.56
N HIS A 268 12.21 4.68 -17.04
CA HIS A 268 12.85 3.47 -17.56
C HIS A 268 12.26 2.17 -17.01
N GLY A 269 11.17 2.24 -16.24
CA GLY A 269 10.47 1.08 -15.68
C GLY A 269 11.04 0.57 -14.36
N GLN A 270 11.90 1.32 -13.68
CA GLN A 270 12.50 0.94 -12.40
C GLN A 270 11.81 1.68 -11.24
N TRP A 271 11.15 0.94 -10.34
CA TRP A 271 10.30 1.45 -9.25
C TRP A 271 10.86 1.14 -7.86
#